data_AF-A0A5D3WM93-F1
#
_entry.id   AF-A0A5D3WM93-F1
#
_cell.length_a   1.000
_cell.length_b   1.000
_cell.length_c   1.000
_cell.angle_alpha   90.00
_cell.angle_beta   90.00
_cell.angle_gamma   90.00
#
_symmetry.space_group_name_H-M   'P 1'
#
loop_
_entity.id
_entity.type
_entity.pdbx_description
1 polymer ?
#
loop_
_entity_poly.entity_id
_entity_poly.type
_entity_poly.pdbx_seq_one_letter_code
_entity_poly.pdbx_strand_id
1 'polypeptide(L)'
;MKKKLLYALAGILLLNIMVVPGFAQNGHGHRGPGMEHSMMSMKMRGAQGPSCMANSTSLAGRLDMMTCMLTGKMPMQPGKMHTMMKRVFFLDRIEELGLQKAQVERLKEIQAACRRDNLRTAAEVKIARLELEDLLEGDWTLDAAEQLIRKISKFEGDMKVRHLAAVREAFAVLTDEQTKKLFTEDSPESLFDE
;
A
#
# COMPACT_ATOMS: atom_id res chain seq x y z
N MET A 1 14.80 15.08 -23.36
CA MET A 1 14.65 14.81 -21.90
C MET A 1 13.51 13.85 -21.56
N LYS A 2 12.41 13.75 -22.33
CA LYS A 2 11.28 12.83 -22.06
C LYS A 2 11.60 11.32 -22.08
N LYS A 3 12.64 10.89 -22.81
CA LYS A 3 13.01 9.47 -22.94
C LYS A 3 13.67 8.89 -21.68
N LYS A 4 14.43 9.70 -20.91
CA LYS A 4 15.09 9.23 -19.67
C LYS A 4 14.09 8.96 -18.53
N LEU A 5 12.97 9.67 -18.51
CA LEU A 5 11.88 9.47 -17.54
C LEU A 5 11.11 8.16 -17.78
N LEU A 6 11.00 7.72 -19.04
CA LEU A 6 10.34 6.46 -19.41
C LEU A 6 11.19 5.21 -19.06
N TYR A 7 12.52 5.29 -19.18
CA TYR A 7 13.41 4.16 -18.84
C TYR A 7 13.55 3.95 -17.32
N ALA A 8 13.46 4.99 -16.50
CA ALA A 8 13.48 4.87 -15.05
C ALA A 8 12.18 4.22 -14.50
N LEU A 9 11.04 4.45 -15.15
CA LEU A 9 9.77 3.82 -14.80
C LEU A 9 9.64 2.38 -15.35
N ALA A 10 10.24 2.07 -16.49
CA ALA A 10 10.19 0.73 -17.09
C ALA A 10 11.14 -0.28 -16.41
N GLY A 11 12.28 0.17 -15.86
CA GLY A 11 13.25 -0.71 -15.18
C GLY A 11 12.75 -1.35 -13.88
N ILE A 12 11.79 -0.71 -13.20
CA ILE A 12 11.25 -1.18 -11.92
C ILE A 12 10.10 -2.18 -12.11
N LEU A 13 9.46 -2.19 -13.30
CA LEU A 13 8.33 -3.07 -13.58
C LEU A 13 8.75 -4.50 -13.96
N LEU A 14 10.00 -4.72 -14.38
CA LEU A 14 10.47 -6.02 -14.90
C LEU A 14 11.14 -6.93 -13.87
N LEU A 15 11.39 -6.48 -12.63
CA LEU A 15 12.13 -7.30 -11.64
C LEU A 15 11.24 -8.11 -10.67
N ASN A 16 9.91 -8.01 -10.73
CA ASN A 16 9.00 -8.68 -9.79
C ASN A 16 8.34 -9.98 -10.31
N ILE A 17 8.76 -10.52 -11.46
CA ILE A 17 8.15 -11.74 -12.04
C ILE A 17 8.90 -13.03 -11.70
N MET A 18 10.05 -13.00 -11.02
CA MET A 18 10.80 -14.23 -10.72
C MET A 18 11.28 -14.36 -9.28
N VAL A 19 10.36 -14.53 -8.32
CA VAL A 19 10.65 -15.31 -7.11
C VAL A 19 9.39 -16.10 -6.72
N VAL A 20 9.29 -17.33 -7.22
CA VAL A 20 8.43 -18.37 -6.65
C VAL A 20 9.33 -19.20 -5.73
N PRO A 21 9.21 -19.12 -4.39
CA PRO A 21 9.78 -20.12 -3.53
C PRO A 21 8.88 -21.36 -3.60
N GLY A 22 9.32 -22.33 -4.40
CA GLY A 22 8.76 -23.66 -4.45
C GLY A 22 8.92 -24.41 -3.12
N PHE A 23 7.93 -25.27 -2.89
CA PHE A 23 7.71 -26.15 -1.74
C PHE A 23 8.77 -27.24 -1.53
N ALA A 24 8.79 -27.73 -0.27
CA ALA A 24 9.24 -29.05 0.24
C ALA A 24 10.76 -29.28 0.33
N GLN A 25 11.31 -29.88 1.39
CA GLN A 25 10.92 -31.19 1.91
C GLN A 25 11.34 -31.41 3.38
N ASN A 26 10.48 -32.10 4.13
CA ASN A 26 10.70 -32.59 5.49
C ASN A 26 11.79 -33.67 5.54
N GLY A 27 12.67 -33.58 6.55
CA GLY A 27 13.55 -34.65 6.99
C GLY A 27 13.48 -34.82 8.50
N HIS A 28 12.78 -35.86 8.96
CA HIS A 28 12.70 -36.30 10.36
C HIS A 28 13.96 -37.06 10.77
N GLY A 29 14.44 -36.84 12.00
CA GLY A 29 15.31 -37.78 12.69
C GLY A 29 16.02 -37.19 13.92
N HIS A 30 15.45 -37.38 15.11
CA HIS A 30 16.11 -38.12 16.21
C HIS A 30 15.28 -38.07 17.51
N ARG A 31 14.96 -39.28 18.01
CA ARG A 31 14.43 -39.57 19.35
C ARG A 31 15.57 -39.52 20.37
N GLY A 32 15.29 -38.95 21.55
CA GLY A 32 16.05 -39.18 22.78
C GLY A 32 15.19 -38.78 24.00
N PRO A 33 15.03 -39.63 25.03
CA PRO A 33 14.24 -39.32 26.22
C PRO A 33 15.11 -38.78 27.35
N GLY A 34 14.60 -37.84 28.14
CA GLY A 34 15.30 -37.43 29.38
C GLY A 34 14.74 -36.18 30.07
N MET A 35 13.93 -36.43 31.10
CA MET A 35 13.85 -35.75 32.40
C MET A 35 13.54 -34.23 32.50
N GLU A 36 12.31 -34.00 33.00
CA GLU A 36 11.94 -33.26 34.21
C GLU A 36 12.34 -31.78 34.45
N HIS A 37 11.29 -31.01 34.75
CA HIS A 37 11.21 -29.81 35.59
C HIS A 37 12.21 -28.68 35.34
N SER A 38 11.77 -27.68 34.57
CA SER A 38 12.22 -26.29 34.77
C SER A 38 11.16 -25.30 34.28
N MET A 39 10.77 -24.39 35.17
CA MET A 39 9.86 -23.29 34.88
C MET A 39 10.49 -22.36 33.85
N MET A 40 9.95 -22.31 32.63
CA MET A 40 10.36 -21.32 31.62
C MET A 40 9.25 -20.31 31.36
N SER A 41 9.52 -19.08 31.78
CA SER A 41 9.52 -17.89 30.93
C SER A 41 8.76 -18.07 29.60
N MET A 42 7.57 -17.48 29.51
CA MET A 42 6.88 -17.25 28.24
C MET A 42 7.70 -16.25 27.42
N LYS A 43 8.71 -16.77 26.73
CA LYS A 43 9.35 -16.12 25.59
C LYS A 43 8.32 -16.15 24.47
N MET A 44 7.61 -15.04 24.30
CA MET A 44 6.76 -14.78 23.13
C MET A 44 7.56 -15.12 21.87
N ARG A 45 7.27 -16.29 21.28
CA ARG A 45 7.69 -16.61 19.92
C ARG A 45 6.92 -15.63 19.05
N GLY A 46 7.63 -14.62 18.54
CA GLY A 46 7.13 -13.73 17.53
C GLY A 46 6.59 -14.56 16.37
N ALA A 47 5.27 -14.59 16.24
CA ALA A 47 4.64 -14.95 15.00
C ALA A 47 5.20 -13.97 13.97
N GLN A 48 6.05 -14.48 13.08
CA GLN A 48 6.40 -13.80 11.84
C GLN A 48 5.09 -13.67 11.07
N GLY A 49 4.37 -12.57 11.33
CA GLY A 49 3.30 -12.11 10.47
C GLY A 49 3.86 -11.87 9.06
N PRO A 50 2.99 -11.93 8.03
CA PRO A 50 3.43 -11.78 6.65
C PRO A 50 4.25 -10.51 6.47
N SER A 51 5.28 -10.61 5.63
CA SER A 51 6.33 -9.65 5.29
C SER A 51 5.87 -8.28 4.73
N CYS A 52 4.63 -7.84 5.00
CA CYS A 52 4.10 -6.58 4.47
C CYS A 52 4.83 -5.32 4.95
N MET A 53 5.74 -5.44 5.93
CA MET A 53 6.56 -4.33 6.41
C MET A 53 7.91 -4.17 5.67
N ALA A 54 8.35 -5.17 4.89
CA ALA A 54 9.76 -5.26 4.48
C ALA A 54 10.17 -4.38 3.28
N ASN A 55 9.27 -3.62 2.65
CA ASN A 55 9.61 -2.78 1.48
C ASN A 55 8.76 -1.51 1.33
N SER A 56 8.42 -0.86 2.46
CA SER A 56 7.54 0.32 2.52
C SER A 56 8.14 1.61 1.93
N THR A 57 9.42 1.64 1.58
CA THR A 57 10.07 2.83 1.02
C THR A 57 9.70 3.08 -0.44
N SER A 58 9.36 2.05 -1.20
CA SER A 58 8.97 2.17 -2.61
C SER A 58 7.55 2.73 -2.78
N LEU A 59 7.31 3.46 -3.87
CA LEU A 59 5.96 3.95 -4.22
C LEU A 59 4.95 2.79 -4.35
N ALA A 60 5.39 1.65 -4.88
CA ALA A 60 4.57 0.44 -4.97
C ALA A 60 4.18 -0.09 -3.57
N GLY A 61 5.15 -0.22 -2.66
CA GLY A 61 4.88 -0.62 -1.27
C GLY A 61 3.94 0.36 -0.55
N ARG A 62 4.07 1.67 -0.81
CA ARG A 62 3.17 2.69 -0.25
C ARG A 62 1.73 2.56 -0.77
N LEU A 63 1.56 2.29 -2.07
CA LEU A 63 0.24 2.02 -2.67
C LEU A 63 -0.42 0.77 -2.11
N ASP A 64 0.37 -0.29 -1.89
CA ASP A 64 -0.11 -1.54 -1.29
C ASP A 64 -0.56 -1.32 0.15
N MET A 65 0.24 -0.60 0.94
CA MET A 65 -0.11 -0.24 2.31
C MET A 65 -1.41 0.57 2.37
N MET A 66 -1.55 1.59 1.53
CA MET A 66 -2.77 2.39 1.44
C MET A 66 -4.00 1.53 1.10
N THR A 67 -3.87 0.64 0.13
CA THR A 67 -4.95 -0.26 -0.30
C THR A 67 -5.34 -1.23 0.82
N CYS A 68 -4.35 -1.80 1.52
CA CYS A 68 -4.58 -2.67 2.67
C CYS A 68 -5.31 -1.95 3.80
N MET A 69 -4.95 -0.69 4.09
CA MET A 69 -5.63 0.09 5.11
C MET A 69 -7.08 0.41 4.74
N LEU A 70 -7.30 0.88 3.52
CA LEU A 70 -8.64 1.28 3.07
C LEU A 70 -9.60 0.10 2.97
N THR A 71 -9.11 -1.06 2.55
CA THR A 71 -9.92 -2.27 2.41
C THR A 71 -10.03 -3.07 3.71
N GLY A 72 -9.57 -2.52 4.85
CA GLY A 72 -9.71 -3.14 6.16
C GLY A 72 -8.83 -4.38 6.38
N LYS A 73 -7.79 -4.61 5.55
CA LYS A 73 -6.81 -5.68 5.77
C LYS A 73 -5.90 -5.39 6.98
N MET A 74 -5.87 -4.16 7.48
CA MET A 74 -5.14 -3.77 8.68
C MET A 74 -5.93 -2.72 9.50
N PRO A 75 -5.99 -2.84 10.84
CA PRO A 75 -6.53 -1.79 11.68
C PRO A 75 -5.58 -0.59 11.70
N MET A 76 -6.09 0.60 11.43
CA MET A 76 -5.31 1.85 11.45
C MET A 76 -6.08 2.92 12.22
N GLN A 77 -5.34 3.73 12.98
CA GLN A 77 -5.92 4.88 13.65
C GLN A 77 -6.31 5.94 12.62
N PRO A 78 -7.55 6.47 12.64
CA PRO A 78 -8.02 7.47 11.65
C PRO A 78 -7.10 8.69 11.50
N GLY A 79 -6.45 9.11 12.59
CA GLY A 79 -5.51 10.25 12.59
C GLY A 79 -4.29 10.03 11.70
N LYS A 80 -3.67 8.85 11.73
CA LYS A 80 -2.47 8.55 10.94
C LYS A 80 -2.75 8.52 9.44
N MET A 81 -3.92 8.04 9.05
CA MET A 81 -4.35 8.03 7.64
C MET A 81 -4.52 9.45 7.09
N HIS A 82 -5.05 10.37 7.89
CA HIS A 82 -5.21 11.77 7.49
C HIS A 82 -3.86 12.45 7.25
N THR A 83 -2.89 12.22 8.15
CA THR A 83 -1.53 12.77 8.01
C THR A 83 -0.83 12.23 6.76
N MET A 84 -0.86 10.91 6.54
CA MET A 84 -0.27 10.29 5.34
C MET A 84 -0.88 10.86 4.05
N MET A 85 -2.20 11.05 4.03
CA MET A 85 -2.88 11.63 2.86
C MET A 85 -2.49 13.10 2.64
N LYS A 86 -2.30 13.91 3.68
CA LYS A 86 -1.89 15.32 3.50
C LYS A 86 -0.52 15.44 2.83
N ARG A 87 0.40 14.61 3.29
CA ARG A 87 1.79 14.48 2.82
C ARG A 87 1.86 14.16 1.32
N VAL A 88 1.01 13.27 0.84
CA VAL A 88 0.96 12.89 -0.59
C VAL A 88 0.52 14.03 -1.50
N PHE A 89 -0.31 14.95 -0.99
CA PHE A 89 -0.86 16.08 -1.76
C PHE A 89 -0.19 17.42 -1.41
N PHE A 90 0.98 17.40 -0.76
CA PHE A 90 1.80 18.57 -0.38
C PHE A 90 1.11 19.56 0.57
N LEU A 91 -0.01 19.17 1.18
CA LEU A 91 -0.81 20.04 2.04
C LEU A 91 -0.20 20.22 3.44
N ASP A 92 0.85 19.47 3.76
CA ASP A 92 1.70 19.63 4.94
C ASP A 92 2.91 20.56 4.70
N ARG A 93 3.23 20.86 3.43
CA ARG A 93 4.38 21.71 3.03
C ARG A 93 3.95 23.05 2.42
N ILE A 94 2.81 23.59 2.84
CA ILE A 94 2.22 24.81 2.25
C ILE A 94 3.19 26.00 2.34
N GLU A 95 3.73 26.27 3.53
CA GLU A 95 4.61 27.42 3.78
C GLU A 95 5.97 27.26 3.09
N GLU A 96 6.56 26.07 3.21
CA GLU A 96 7.86 25.71 2.65
C GLU A 96 7.91 25.82 1.10
N LEU A 97 6.87 25.31 0.46
CA LEU A 97 6.71 25.42 -1.00
C LEU A 97 6.18 26.80 -1.42
N GLY A 98 5.75 27.64 -0.48
CA GLY A 98 5.12 28.92 -0.78
C GLY A 98 3.88 28.75 -1.66
N LEU A 99 3.03 27.78 -1.33
CA LEU A 99 1.83 27.48 -2.11
C LEU A 99 0.83 28.64 -2.00
N GLN A 100 0.38 29.12 -3.16
CA GLN A 100 -0.65 30.15 -3.21
C GLN A 100 -2.02 29.58 -2.80
N LYS A 101 -2.92 30.44 -2.33
CA LYS A 101 -4.28 30.04 -1.90
C LYS A 101 -5.00 29.19 -2.96
N ALA A 102 -4.93 29.60 -4.23
CA ALA A 102 -5.54 28.87 -5.33
C ALA A 102 -4.95 27.45 -5.52
N GLN A 103 -3.63 27.30 -5.35
CA GLN A 103 -2.97 25.98 -5.41
C GLN A 103 -3.42 25.09 -4.25
N VAL A 104 -3.49 25.65 -3.03
CA VAL A 104 -3.95 24.93 -1.84
C VAL A 104 -5.39 24.46 -1.99
N GLU A 105 -6.29 25.31 -2.50
CA GLU A 105 -7.69 24.95 -2.77
C GLU A 105 -7.75 23.82 -3.79
N ARG A 106 -7.00 23.91 -4.89
CA ARG A 106 -6.97 22.85 -5.90
C ARG A 106 -6.44 21.52 -5.36
N LEU A 107 -5.38 21.53 -4.56
CA LEU A 107 -4.82 20.32 -3.95
C LEU A 107 -5.80 19.67 -2.97
N LYS A 108 -6.56 20.46 -2.20
CA LYS A 108 -7.64 19.96 -1.32
C LYS A 108 -8.75 19.29 -2.12
N GLU A 109 -9.15 19.85 -3.26
CA GLU A 109 -10.17 19.25 -4.14
C GLU A 109 -9.71 17.89 -4.65
N ILE A 110 -8.48 17.80 -5.16
CA ILE A 110 -7.89 16.55 -5.66
C ILE A 110 -7.84 15.50 -4.54
N GLN A 111 -7.35 15.87 -3.35
CA GLN A 111 -7.30 14.98 -2.19
C GLN A 111 -8.70 14.47 -1.80
N ALA A 112 -9.68 15.38 -1.70
CA ALA A 112 -11.04 15.04 -1.30
C ALA A 112 -11.73 14.13 -2.32
N ALA A 113 -11.55 14.38 -3.61
CA ALA A 113 -12.08 13.55 -4.68
C ALA A 113 -11.48 12.14 -4.63
N CYS A 114 -10.14 12.05 -4.59
CA CYS A 114 -9.42 10.78 -4.49
C CYS A 114 -9.86 9.98 -3.25
N ARG A 115 -9.94 10.62 -2.08
CA ARG A 115 -10.39 9.99 -0.84
C ARG A 115 -11.81 9.43 -0.93
N ARG A 116 -12.75 10.22 -1.48
CA ARG A 116 -14.15 9.81 -1.62
C ARG A 116 -14.29 8.60 -2.55
N ASP A 117 -13.60 8.62 -3.69
CA ASP A 117 -13.70 7.53 -4.66
C ASP A 117 -13.02 6.27 -4.15
N ASN A 118 -11.89 6.40 -3.45
CA ASN A 118 -11.23 5.27 -2.81
C ASN A 118 -12.06 4.67 -1.67
N LEU A 119 -12.82 5.48 -0.92
CA LEU A 119 -13.75 4.97 0.09
C LEU A 119 -14.89 4.15 -0.55
N ARG A 120 -15.44 4.62 -1.67
CA ARG A 120 -16.46 3.87 -2.43
C ARG A 120 -15.90 2.55 -2.92
N THR A 121 -14.74 2.55 -3.60
CA THR A 121 -14.13 1.31 -4.09
C THR A 121 -13.74 0.37 -2.94
N ALA A 122 -13.31 0.88 -1.79
CA ALA A 122 -13.03 0.05 -0.62
C ALA A 122 -14.29 -0.65 -0.08
N ALA A 123 -15.45 0.00 -0.13
CA ALA A 123 -16.72 -0.63 0.20
C ALA A 123 -17.05 -1.77 -0.78
N GLU A 124 -16.84 -1.57 -2.09
CA GLU A 124 -17.01 -2.62 -3.10
C GLU A 124 -16.07 -3.82 -2.87
N VAL A 125 -14.82 -3.57 -2.47
CA VAL A 125 -13.90 -4.64 -2.07
C VAL A 125 -14.44 -5.42 -0.88
N LYS A 126 -14.99 -4.72 0.14
CA LYS A 126 -15.54 -5.36 1.32
C LYS A 126 -16.76 -6.22 0.97
N ILE A 127 -17.65 -5.71 0.12
CA ILE A 127 -18.82 -6.46 -0.38
C ILE A 127 -18.35 -7.71 -1.12
N ALA A 128 -17.43 -7.59 -2.08
CA ALA A 128 -16.93 -8.74 -2.84
C ALA A 128 -16.21 -9.79 -1.98
N ARG A 129 -15.63 -9.39 -0.83
CA ARG A 129 -15.05 -10.34 0.13
C ARG A 129 -16.12 -11.08 0.93
N LEU A 130 -17.20 -10.40 1.34
CA LEU A 130 -18.35 -11.06 1.98
C LEU A 130 -19.04 -12.03 1.00
N GLU A 131 -19.23 -11.62 -0.25
CA GLU A 131 -19.74 -12.50 -1.32
C GLU A 131 -18.87 -13.76 -1.49
N LEU A 132 -17.55 -13.62 -1.36
CA LEU A 132 -16.61 -14.75 -1.43
C LEU A 132 -16.68 -15.63 -0.19
N GLU A 133 -16.80 -15.05 1.00
CA GLU A 133 -16.99 -15.78 2.26
C GLU A 133 -18.27 -16.61 2.20
N ASP A 134 -19.41 -16.00 1.85
CA ASP A 134 -20.70 -16.67 1.70
C ASP A 134 -20.64 -17.81 0.65
N LEU A 135 -19.94 -17.59 -0.47
CA LEU A 135 -19.74 -18.62 -1.49
C LEU A 135 -18.96 -19.83 -0.95
N LEU A 136 -17.91 -19.58 -0.17
CA LEU A 136 -17.02 -20.62 0.35
C LEU A 136 -17.63 -21.44 1.49
N GLU A 137 -18.68 -20.93 2.15
CA GLU A 137 -19.46 -21.70 3.14
C GLU A 137 -20.37 -22.77 2.51
N GLY A 138 -20.65 -22.64 1.20
CA GLY A 138 -21.53 -23.55 0.45
C GLY A 138 -20.79 -24.59 -0.41
N ASP A 139 -21.52 -25.14 -1.39
CA ASP A 139 -20.93 -25.93 -2.48
C ASP A 139 -20.47 -24.98 -3.58
N TRP A 140 -19.15 -24.85 -3.75
CA TRP A 140 -18.54 -23.87 -4.64
C TRP A 140 -17.70 -24.53 -5.73
N THR A 141 -17.59 -23.84 -6.86
CA THR A 141 -16.68 -24.21 -7.95
C THR A 141 -15.48 -23.27 -7.98
N LEU A 142 -14.35 -23.77 -8.47
CA LEU A 142 -13.14 -22.95 -8.64
C LEU A 142 -13.42 -21.70 -9.50
N ASP A 143 -14.24 -21.84 -10.56
CA ASP A 143 -14.61 -20.73 -11.44
C ASP A 143 -15.35 -19.60 -10.69
N ALA A 144 -16.35 -19.95 -9.87
CA ALA A 144 -17.10 -18.95 -9.09
C ALA A 144 -16.20 -18.21 -8.09
N ALA A 145 -15.31 -18.93 -7.40
CA ALA A 145 -14.34 -18.32 -6.49
C ALA A 145 -13.34 -17.42 -7.24
N GLU A 146 -12.83 -17.88 -8.40
CA GLU A 146 -11.89 -17.13 -9.24
C GLU A 146 -12.49 -15.79 -9.69
N GLN A 147 -13.75 -15.77 -10.12
CA GLN A 147 -14.43 -14.55 -10.57
C GLN A 147 -14.47 -13.48 -9.46
N LEU A 148 -14.81 -13.87 -8.22
CA LEU A 148 -14.83 -12.95 -7.07
C LEU A 148 -13.42 -12.48 -6.69
N ILE A 149 -12.42 -13.36 -6.72
CA ILE A 149 -11.01 -13.00 -6.46
C ILE A 149 -10.50 -11.99 -7.52
N ARG A 150 -10.83 -12.20 -8.79
CA ARG A 150 -10.49 -11.26 -9.88
C ARG A 150 -11.22 -9.93 -9.71
N LYS A 151 -12.49 -9.92 -9.30
CA LYS A 151 -13.27 -8.72 -8.98
C LYS A 151 -12.60 -7.91 -7.85
N ILE A 152 -12.21 -8.56 -6.76
CA ILE A 152 -11.47 -7.92 -5.64
C ILE A 152 -10.16 -7.31 -6.15
N SER A 153 -9.37 -8.08 -6.90
CA SER A 153 -8.08 -7.65 -7.42
C SER A 153 -8.20 -6.46 -8.38
N LYS A 154 -9.25 -6.44 -9.21
CA LYS A 154 -9.57 -5.32 -10.09
C LYS A 154 -9.85 -4.04 -9.28
N PHE A 155 -10.72 -4.11 -8.27
CA PHE A 155 -11.03 -2.95 -7.44
C PHE A 155 -9.79 -2.42 -6.69
N GLU A 156 -8.97 -3.31 -6.14
CA GLU A 156 -7.71 -2.93 -5.49
C GLU A 156 -6.73 -2.28 -6.48
N GLY A 157 -6.64 -2.80 -7.71
CA GLY A 157 -5.85 -2.19 -8.79
C GLY A 157 -6.36 -0.80 -9.20
N ASP A 158 -7.67 -0.66 -9.39
CA ASP A 158 -8.31 0.61 -9.77
C ASP A 158 -8.07 1.70 -8.72
N MET A 159 -8.07 1.35 -7.42
CA MET A 159 -7.70 2.28 -6.34
C MET A 159 -6.27 2.79 -6.47
N LYS A 160 -5.31 1.91 -6.76
CA LYS A 160 -3.90 2.28 -6.92
C LYS A 160 -3.70 3.19 -8.12
N VAL A 161 -4.33 2.86 -9.26
CA VAL A 161 -4.28 3.68 -10.47
C VAL A 161 -4.87 5.07 -10.22
N ARG A 162 -6.03 5.14 -9.54
CA ARG A 162 -6.66 6.43 -9.19
C ARG A 162 -5.79 7.26 -8.27
N HIS A 163 -5.12 6.63 -7.29
CA HIS A 163 -4.19 7.34 -6.42
C HIS A 163 -3.02 7.91 -7.20
N LEU A 164 -2.38 7.14 -8.07
CA LEU A 164 -1.31 7.61 -8.94
C LEU A 164 -1.75 8.76 -9.85
N ALA A 165 -2.96 8.67 -10.41
CA ALA A 165 -3.52 9.74 -11.23
C ALA A 165 -3.70 11.04 -10.43
N ALA A 166 -4.22 10.94 -9.20
CA ALA A 166 -4.40 12.08 -8.31
C ALA A 166 -3.06 12.70 -7.88
N VAL A 167 -2.04 11.88 -7.59
CA VAL A 167 -0.68 12.39 -7.28
C VAL A 167 -0.11 13.13 -8.48
N ARG A 168 -0.25 12.57 -9.69
CA ARG A 168 0.21 13.23 -10.92
C ARG A 168 -0.52 14.57 -11.14
N GLU A 169 -1.82 14.62 -10.88
CA GLU A 169 -2.59 15.86 -10.97
C GLU A 169 -2.12 16.90 -9.93
N ALA A 170 -1.81 16.45 -8.72
CA ALA A 170 -1.27 17.32 -7.67
C ALA A 170 0.08 17.93 -8.05
N PHE A 171 0.99 17.14 -8.63
CA PHE A 171 2.25 17.66 -9.17
C PHE A 171 2.04 18.72 -10.24
N ALA A 172 1.02 18.58 -11.09
CA ALA A 172 0.70 19.55 -12.14
C ALA A 172 0.18 20.90 -11.60
N VAL A 173 -0.22 20.96 -10.32
CA VAL A 173 -0.59 22.23 -9.65
C VAL A 173 0.65 23.03 -9.24
N LEU A 174 1.80 22.38 -9.10
CA LEU A 174 3.04 23.01 -8.67
C LEU A 174 3.77 23.67 -9.84
N THR A 175 4.48 24.75 -9.56
CA THR A 175 5.44 25.35 -10.48
C THR A 175 6.71 24.50 -10.57
N ASP A 176 7.55 24.77 -11.57
CA ASP A 176 8.84 24.09 -11.71
C ASP A 176 9.76 24.37 -10.53
N GLU A 177 9.73 25.59 -9.99
CA GLU A 177 10.49 26.00 -8.80
C GLU A 177 10.02 25.24 -7.55
N GLN A 178 8.70 25.15 -7.34
CA GLN A 178 8.12 24.37 -6.24
C GLN A 178 8.43 22.88 -6.37
N THR A 179 8.38 22.36 -7.60
CA THR A 179 8.71 20.97 -7.88
C THR A 179 10.19 20.68 -7.58
N LYS A 180 11.11 21.59 -7.93
CA LYS A 180 12.53 21.46 -7.58
C LYS A 180 12.73 21.43 -6.06
N LYS A 181 12.00 22.26 -5.30
CA LYS A 181 12.06 22.26 -3.82
C LYS A 181 11.71 20.90 -3.20
N LEU A 182 10.84 20.13 -3.84
CA LEU A 182 10.53 18.76 -3.40
C LEU A 182 11.72 17.80 -3.55
N PHE A 183 12.72 18.13 -4.38
CA PHE A 183 13.87 17.28 -4.70
C PHE A 183 15.22 17.85 -4.22
N THR A 184 15.25 19.08 -3.69
CA THR A 184 16.49 19.77 -3.28
C THR A 184 16.78 19.74 -1.79
N GLU A 185 15.82 19.42 -0.93
CA GLU A 185 16.03 19.22 0.50
C GLU A 185 15.65 17.79 0.87
N ASP A 186 16.68 17.03 1.22
CA ASP A 186 16.67 15.64 1.64
C ASP A 186 15.97 14.63 0.70
N SER A 187 16.59 13.47 0.56
CA SER A 187 16.06 12.33 -0.19
C SER A 187 14.56 12.15 0.07
N PRO A 188 13.73 11.69 -0.89
CA PRO A 188 12.33 11.31 -0.62
C PRO A 188 12.13 10.25 0.50
N GLU A 189 13.23 9.82 1.13
CA GLU A 189 13.38 9.09 2.39
C GLU A 189 13.17 9.95 3.66
N SER A 190 13.65 11.21 3.75
CA SER A 190 13.56 12.02 4.99
C SER A 190 12.17 12.50 5.34
N LEU A 191 11.22 12.40 4.40
CA LEU A 191 9.84 12.72 4.67
C LEU A 191 9.33 11.87 5.85
N PHE A 192 9.73 10.60 6.03
CA PHE A 192 9.07 9.72 7.01
C PHE A 192 9.97 9.19 8.14
N ASP A 193 11.10 9.85 8.39
CA ASP A 193 11.96 9.60 9.56
C ASP A 193 11.48 10.41 10.79
N GLU A 194 10.29 10.06 11.33
CA GLU A 194 9.89 10.36 12.73
C GLU A 194 8.99 9.25 13.31
#